data_AF-A0A529N6D4-F1
#
_entry.id   AF-A0A529N6D4-F1
#
_cell.length_a   1.000
_cell.length_b   1.000
_cell.length_c   1.000
_cell.angle_alpha   90.00
_cell.angle_beta   90.00
_cell.angle_gamma   90.00
#
_symmetry.space_group_name_H-M   'P 1'
#
loop_
_entity.id
_entity.type
_entity.pdbx_description
1 polymer ?
#
loop_
_entity_poly.entity_id
_entity_poly.type
_entity_poly.pdbx_seq_one_letter_code
_entity_poly.pdbx_strand_id
1 'polypeptide(L)'
;DSDDLKQTIEKERKTGVFLSVFGFGRGNLNDQMMQTIAQNGNGTAAYIDTLAEAEKVLVEDASSTLFTIAKDVKIQVEFNPAKVSEYRLIGYETRALNREDFNNDRVDAGDIGSGHSVTAVYEITPKGSGGEQVDPLRYGQAKVDN
;
A
#
# COMPACT_ATOMS: atom_id res chain seq x y z
N ASP A 1 14.31 -3.77 22.79
CA ASP A 1 14.61 -4.43 21.50
C ASP A 1 14.00 -3.67 20.33
N SER A 2 14.33 -4.03 19.08
CA SER A 2 13.75 -3.43 17.86
C SER A 2 12.21 -3.48 17.87
N ASP A 3 11.64 -4.52 18.46
CA ASP A 3 10.19 -4.70 18.51
C ASP A 3 9.49 -3.75 19.48
N ASP A 4 10.12 -3.38 20.60
CA ASP A 4 9.58 -2.36 21.52
C ASP A 4 9.52 -0.98 20.85
N LEU A 5 10.54 -0.68 20.03
CA LEU A 5 10.59 0.57 19.27
C LEU A 5 9.48 0.61 18.23
N LYS A 6 9.29 -0.47 17.46
CA LYS A 6 8.18 -0.58 16.49
C LYS A 6 6.83 -0.40 17.18
N GLN A 7 6.62 -1.06 18.31
CA GLN A 7 5.35 -1.02 19.04
C GLN A 7 5.07 0.37 19.61
N THR A 8 6.11 1.08 20.05
CA THR A 8 6.01 2.48 20.49
C THR A 8 5.62 3.39 19.32
N ILE A 9 6.27 3.23 18.17
CA ILE A 9 5.99 4.01 16.96
C ILE A 9 4.55 3.78 16.49
N GLU A 10 4.09 2.51 16.44
CA GLU A 10 2.72 2.18 16.07
C GLU A 10 1.69 2.76 17.05
N LYS A 11 2.04 2.87 18.34
CA LYS A 11 1.19 3.50 19.35
C LYS A 11 1.09 5.00 19.16
N GLU A 12 2.22 5.69 18.95
CA GLU A 12 2.24 7.14 18.70
C GLU A 12 1.61 7.50 17.35
N ARG A 13 1.73 6.63 16.35
CA ARG A 13 1.02 6.78 15.07
C ARG A 13 -0.49 6.93 15.26
N LYS A 14 -1.08 6.15 16.16
CA LYS A 14 -2.52 6.22 16.49
C LYS A 14 -2.92 7.54 17.15
N THR A 15 -1.98 8.29 17.72
CA THR A 15 -2.24 9.63 18.28
C THR A 15 -2.10 10.74 17.23
N GLY A 16 -1.77 10.37 15.98
CA GLY A 16 -1.57 11.29 14.86
C GLY A 16 -0.13 11.77 14.69
N VAL A 17 0.83 11.16 15.42
CA VAL A 17 2.26 11.46 15.30
C VAL A 17 2.89 10.58 14.23
N PHE A 18 3.49 11.21 13.21
CA PHE A 18 4.20 10.49 12.16
C PHE A 18 5.72 10.54 12.37
N LEU A 19 6.42 9.48 11.94
CA LEU A 19 7.87 9.36 12.07
C LEU A 19 8.55 9.29 10.69
N SER A 20 9.26 10.35 10.33
CA SER A 20 10.23 10.33 9.22
C SER A 20 11.66 10.24 9.75
N VAL A 21 12.51 9.49 9.05
CA VAL A 21 13.90 9.22 9.46
C VAL A 21 14.85 9.61 8.34
N PHE A 22 15.71 10.58 8.62
CA PHE A 22 16.69 11.10 7.66
C PHE A 22 18.10 10.73 8.14
N GLY A 23 18.78 9.88 7.38
CA GLY A 23 20.17 9.49 7.63
C GLY A 23 21.11 10.40 6.84
N PHE A 24 22.17 10.89 7.47
CA PHE A 24 23.17 11.73 6.80
C PHE A 24 24.56 11.11 6.93
N GLY A 25 25.33 11.08 5.85
CA GLY A 25 26.72 10.63 5.88
C GLY A 25 27.17 9.94 4.61
N ARG A 26 28.38 9.37 4.64
CA ARG A 26 28.95 8.54 3.57
C ARG A 26 29.42 7.23 4.18
N GLY A 27 28.53 6.24 4.29
CA GLY A 27 28.83 4.94 4.92
C GLY A 27 27.62 4.22 5.51
N ASN A 28 27.86 2.94 5.88
CA ASN A 28 26.90 1.90 6.30
C ASN A 28 25.96 2.34 7.44
N LEU A 29 24.88 3.05 7.09
CA LEU A 29 23.72 3.23 7.95
C LEU A 29 22.78 2.04 7.76
N ASN A 30 22.05 1.71 8.82
CA ASN A 30 21.10 0.61 8.82
C ASN A 30 19.82 1.03 8.08
N ASP A 31 19.90 1.15 6.75
CA ASP A 31 18.81 1.57 5.86
C ASP A 31 17.55 0.72 6.08
N GLN A 32 17.74 -0.58 6.30
CA GLN A 32 16.64 -1.50 6.55
C GLN A 32 15.88 -1.14 7.83
N MET A 33 16.59 -0.79 8.92
CA MET A 33 15.95 -0.32 10.15
C MET A 33 15.25 1.01 9.92
N MET A 34 15.89 1.98 9.26
CA MET A 34 15.31 3.29 8.98
C MET A 34 14.00 3.17 8.19
N GLN A 35 14.00 2.36 7.13
CA GLN A 35 12.80 2.08 6.35
C GLN A 35 11.72 1.42 7.18
N THR A 36 12.07 0.42 7.99
CA THR A 36 11.11 -0.31 8.82
C THR A 36 10.40 0.62 9.81
N ILE A 37 11.16 1.45 10.53
CA ILE A 37 10.57 2.31 11.57
C ILE A 37 9.77 3.48 10.96
N ALA A 38 10.21 4.04 9.82
CA ALA A 38 9.45 5.08 9.13
C ALA A 38 8.13 4.53 8.55
N GLN A 39 8.16 3.34 7.94
CA GLN A 39 6.96 2.68 7.42
C GLN A 39 5.95 2.33 8.51
N ASN A 40 6.43 1.97 9.71
CA ASN A 40 5.57 1.72 10.88
C ASN A 40 4.99 2.99 11.49
N GLY A 41 5.63 4.15 11.25
CA GLY A 41 5.20 5.46 11.74
C GLY A 41 4.49 6.31 10.68
N ASN A 42 4.09 5.72 9.55
CA ASN A 42 3.49 6.42 8.40
C ASN A 42 4.29 7.66 7.94
N GLY A 43 5.61 7.60 8.04
CA GLY A 43 6.50 8.63 7.51
C GLY A 43 7.47 8.07 6.47
N THR A 44 8.50 8.85 6.15
CA THR A 44 9.46 8.53 5.08
C THR A 44 10.85 8.28 5.63
N ALA A 45 11.58 7.37 4.98
CA ALA A 45 13.00 7.17 5.24
C ALA A 45 13.81 7.67 4.03
N ALA A 46 14.83 8.48 4.26
CA ALA A 46 15.75 8.90 3.21
C ALA A 46 17.19 8.99 3.73
N TYR A 47 18.12 8.65 2.87
CA TYR A 47 19.56 8.80 3.10
C TYR A 47 20.06 9.98 2.28
N ILE A 48 20.87 10.83 2.89
CA ILE A 48 21.35 12.09 2.31
C ILE A 48 22.87 12.12 2.43
N ASP A 49 23.56 11.88 1.33
CA ASP A 49 25.04 11.88 1.26
C ASP A 49 25.62 13.02 0.43
N THR A 50 24.76 13.71 -0.32
CA THR A 50 25.07 14.85 -1.17
C THR A 50 24.12 16.01 -0.93
N LEU A 51 24.58 17.22 -1.28
CA LEU A 51 23.74 18.41 -1.23
C LEU A 51 22.53 18.29 -2.18
N ALA A 52 22.70 17.67 -3.34
CA ALA A 52 21.63 17.44 -4.30
C ALA A 52 20.54 16.53 -3.72
N GLU A 53 20.92 15.48 -2.99
CA GLU A 53 19.96 14.61 -2.33
C GLU A 53 19.27 15.30 -1.14
N ALA A 54 19.99 16.16 -0.43
CA ALA A 54 19.39 17.01 0.60
C ALA A 54 18.34 17.96 0.01
N GLU A 55 18.63 18.60 -1.12
CA GLU A 55 17.71 19.49 -1.83
C GLU A 55 16.47 18.74 -2.30
N LYS A 56 16.66 17.58 -2.95
CA LYS A 56 15.55 16.73 -3.38
C LYS A 56 14.65 16.35 -2.20
N VAL A 57 15.22 15.78 -1.13
CA VAL A 57 14.43 15.24 -0.02
C VAL A 57 13.79 16.34 0.83
N LEU A 58 14.52 17.41 1.12
CA LEU A 58 14.09 18.44 2.09
C LEU A 58 13.40 19.65 1.45
N VAL A 59 13.50 19.82 0.13
CA VAL A 59 12.91 20.96 -0.58
C VAL A 59 11.88 20.49 -1.60
N GLU A 60 12.26 19.60 -2.52
CA GLU A 60 11.37 19.15 -3.60
C GLU A 60 10.28 18.22 -3.07
N ASP A 61 10.69 17.14 -2.40
CA ASP A 61 9.81 16.06 -1.93
C ASP A 61 9.20 16.35 -0.54
N ALA A 62 9.72 17.32 0.21
CA ALA A 62 9.24 17.62 1.56
C ALA A 62 7.74 17.96 1.59
N SER A 63 7.24 18.64 0.55
CA SER A 63 5.83 19.02 0.47
C SER A 63 4.87 17.85 0.21
N SER A 64 5.31 16.82 -0.51
CA SER A 64 4.52 15.62 -0.83
C SER A 64 4.60 14.57 0.27
N THR A 65 5.75 14.48 0.94
CA THR A 65 6.07 13.44 1.93
C THR A 65 5.75 13.81 3.38
N LEU A 66 5.79 15.10 3.76
CA LEU A 66 5.53 15.54 5.13
C LEU A 66 4.05 15.88 5.40
N PHE A 67 3.25 16.05 4.34
CA PHE A 67 1.84 16.42 4.46
C PHE A 67 0.95 15.33 3.86
N THR A 68 0.56 14.37 4.70
CA THR A 68 -0.47 13.38 4.37
C THR A 68 -1.81 14.07 4.20
N ILE A 69 -2.39 13.99 2.99
CA ILE A 69 -3.69 14.62 2.69
C ILE A 69 -4.85 13.68 3.04
N ALA A 70 -4.65 12.37 2.90
CA ALA A 70 -5.65 11.37 3.23
C ALA A 70 -5.04 10.23 4.04
N LYS A 71 -5.62 9.99 5.22
CA LYS A 71 -5.28 8.87 6.09
C LYS A 71 -6.25 7.72 5.83
N ASP A 72 -5.77 6.49 5.96
CA ASP A 72 -6.58 5.27 5.88
C ASP A 72 -7.36 5.11 4.55
N VAL A 73 -6.70 5.33 3.42
CA VAL A 73 -7.34 5.17 2.11
C VAL A 73 -7.40 3.70 1.70
N LYS A 74 -8.63 3.18 1.55
CA LYS A 74 -8.90 1.87 0.99
C LYS A 74 -9.46 2.00 -0.42
N ILE A 75 -8.86 1.30 -1.38
CA ILE A 75 -9.34 1.25 -2.77
C ILE A 75 -9.71 -0.19 -3.11
N GLN A 76 -10.98 -0.43 -3.41
CA GLN A 76 -11.47 -1.72 -3.88
C GLN A 76 -11.88 -1.61 -5.35
N VAL A 77 -11.35 -2.51 -6.17
CA VAL A 77 -11.72 -2.64 -7.58
C VAL A 77 -12.54 -3.92 -7.73
N GLU A 78 -13.73 -3.77 -8.31
CA GLU A 78 -14.58 -4.91 -8.69
C GLU A 78 -14.85 -4.87 -10.19
N PHE A 79 -14.71 -6.03 -10.83
CA PHE A 79 -15.01 -6.20 -12.25
C PHE A 79 -16.42 -6.75 -12.44
N ASN A 80 -17.08 -6.30 -13.52
CA ASN A 80 -18.41 -6.78 -13.86
C ASN A 80 -18.35 -8.29 -14.21
N PRO A 81 -19.05 -9.17 -13.44
CA PRO A 81 -19.00 -10.63 -13.63
C PRO A 81 -19.69 -11.12 -14.92
N ALA A 82 -20.40 -10.23 -15.63
CA ALA A 82 -20.91 -10.50 -16.97
C ALA A 82 -19.84 -10.30 -18.06
N LYS A 83 -18.73 -9.63 -17.76
CA LYS A 83 -17.66 -9.29 -18.72
C LYS A 83 -16.32 -9.91 -18.38
N VAL A 84 -16.02 -10.07 -17.10
CA VAL A 84 -14.77 -10.65 -16.58
C VAL A 84 -15.13 -11.87 -15.76
N SER A 85 -14.57 -13.03 -16.09
CA SER A 85 -14.74 -14.28 -15.34
C SER A 85 -13.77 -14.37 -14.17
N GLU A 86 -12.53 -13.92 -14.37
CA GLU A 86 -11.44 -14.02 -13.41
C GLU A 86 -10.58 -12.76 -13.46
N TYR A 87 -10.03 -12.35 -12.32
CA TYR A 87 -9.05 -11.28 -12.26
C TYR A 87 -8.06 -11.50 -11.13
N ARG A 88 -6.83 -11.06 -11.33
CA ARG A 88 -5.74 -11.14 -10.35
C ARG A 88 -4.95 -9.84 -10.36
N LEU A 89 -4.71 -9.28 -9.18
CA LEU A 89 -3.76 -8.18 -9.01
C LEU A 89 -2.34 -8.75 -9.18
N ILE A 90 -1.63 -8.31 -10.22
CA ILE A 90 -0.27 -8.76 -10.54
C ILE A 90 0.79 -7.71 -10.24
N GLY A 91 0.39 -6.46 -9.99
CA GLY A 91 1.30 -5.39 -9.61
C GLY A 91 0.64 -4.36 -8.70
N TYR A 92 1.20 -4.21 -7.50
CA TYR A 92 0.94 -3.14 -6.55
C TYR A 92 2.16 -3.01 -5.61
N GLU A 93 2.60 -1.79 -5.31
CA GLU A 93 3.66 -1.56 -4.33
C GLU A 93 3.17 -1.90 -2.90
N THR A 94 3.69 -3.01 -2.39
CA THR A 94 4.04 -3.25 -0.98
C THR A 94 2.95 -3.43 0.09
N ARG A 95 1.64 -3.35 -0.17
CA ARG A 95 0.60 -3.69 0.86
C ARG A 95 -0.69 -4.27 0.26
N ALA A 96 -0.64 -5.51 -0.24
CA ALA A 96 -1.85 -6.22 -0.63
C ALA A 96 -2.65 -6.62 0.62
N LEU A 97 -3.84 -6.05 0.80
CA LEU A 97 -4.80 -6.46 1.82
C LEU A 97 -5.62 -7.65 1.32
N ASN A 98 -5.90 -8.62 2.20
CA ASN A 98 -6.81 -9.70 1.87
C ASN A 98 -8.22 -9.13 1.65
N ARG A 99 -8.99 -9.75 0.74
CA ARG A 99 -10.37 -9.32 0.44
C ARG A 99 -11.27 -9.30 1.69
N GLU A 100 -10.99 -10.17 2.65
CA GLU A 100 -11.71 -10.28 3.92
C GLU A 100 -11.40 -9.13 4.89
N ASP A 101 -10.22 -8.51 4.76
CA ASP A 101 -9.74 -7.44 5.63
C ASP A 101 -10.21 -6.04 5.16
N PHE A 102 -10.73 -5.92 3.93
CA PHE A 102 -11.20 -4.65 3.37
C PHE A 102 -12.31 -4.01 4.18
N ASN A 103 -13.28 -4.82 4.62
CA ASN A 103 -14.42 -4.37 5.43
C ASN A 103 -14.10 -4.25 6.93
N ASN A 104 -12.85 -4.53 7.33
CA ASN A 104 -12.44 -4.44 8.72
C ASN A 104 -11.77 -3.07 8.97
N ASP A 105 -12.49 -2.17 9.63
CA ASP A 105 -11.97 -0.85 10.02
C ASP A 105 -10.81 -0.91 11.03
N ARG A 106 -10.51 -2.10 11.58
CA ARG A 106 -9.33 -2.32 12.42
C ARG A 106 -8.07 -2.62 11.62
N VAL A 107 -8.19 -2.84 10.31
CA VAL A 107 -7.07 -3.12 9.42
C VAL A 107 -6.66 -1.82 8.72
N ASP A 108 -5.43 -1.43 8.99
CA ASP A 108 -4.78 -0.19 8.53
C ASP A 108 -4.71 -0.17 7.00
N ALA A 109 -5.00 0.99 6.42
CA ALA A 109 -4.93 1.17 4.97
C ALA A 109 -3.74 2.04 4.58
N GLY A 110 -3.55 2.27 3.27
CA GLY A 110 -2.44 3.10 2.79
C GLY A 110 -2.68 4.57 3.12
N ASP A 111 -1.63 5.29 3.50
CA ASP A 111 -1.63 6.75 3.57
C ASP A 111 -1.20 7.34 2.22
N ILE A 112 -1.92 8.36 1.74
CA ILE A 112 -1.65 9.01 0.47
C ILE A 112 -1.24 10.47 0.74
N GLY A 113 0.02 10.78 0.41
CA GLY A 113 0.57 12.13 0.42
C GLY A 113 0.08 12.98 -0.76
N SER A 114 0.32 14.30 -0.70
CA SER A 114 0.00 15.20 -1.81
C SER A 114 0.73 14.79 -3.09
N GLY A 115 0.02 14.66 -4.21
CA GLY A 115 0.61 14.30 -5.51
C GLY A 115 1.01 12.82 -5.66
N HIS A 116 0.69 11.97 -4.68
CA HIS A 116 0.92 10.52 -4.80
C HIS A 116 0.02 9.92 -5.89
N SER A 117 0.64 9.16 -6.81
CA SER A 117 -0.06 8.37 -7.82
C SER A 117 0.18 6.89 -7.56
N VAL A 118 -0.90 6.11 -7.56
CA VAL A 118 -0.86 4.67 -7.33
C VAL A 118 -1.21 3.96 -8.63
N THR A 119 -0.36 3.01 -9.04
CA THR A 119 -0.63 2.16 -10.22
C THR A 119 -0.90 0.74 -9.76
N ALA A 120 -2.07 0.22 -10.10
CA ALA A 120 -2.42 -1.18 -9.91
C ALA A 120 -2.53 -1.87 -11.28
N VAL A 121 -1.86 -3.01 -11.43
CA VAL A 121 -1.90 -3.80 -12.67
C VAL A 121 -2.69 -5.07 -12.41
N TYR A 122 -3.74 -5.27 -13.21
CA TYR A 122 -4.58 -6.46 -13.15
C TYR A 122 -4.39 -7.31 -14.40
N GLU A 123 -4.29 -8.61 -14.19
CA GLU A 123 -4.55 -9.61 -15.20
C GLU A 123 -6.03 -9.98 -15.14
N ILE A 124 -6.72 -10.00 -16.28
CA ILE A 124 -8.15 -10.33 -16.36
C ILE A 124 -8.39 -11.38 -17.43
N THR A 125 -9.40 -12.22 -17.19
CA THR A 125 -9.94 -13.16 -18.18
C THR A 125 -11.32 -12.68 -18.62
N PRO A 126 -11.51 -12.31 -19.89
CA PRO A 126 -12.83 -11.99 -20.42
C PRO A 126 -13.75 -13.21 -20.39
N LYS A 127 -15.03 -12.98 -20.07
CA LYS A 127 -16.04 -14.05 -20.01
C LYS A 127 -16.31 -14.64 -21.40
N GLY A 128 -16.23 -15.97 -21.51
CA GLY A 128 -16.44 -16.70 -22.76
C GLY A 128 -15.24 -16.67 -23.71
N SER A 129 -14.05 -16.34 -23.19
CA SER A 129 -12.82 -16.31 -23.99
C SER A 129 -12.22 -17.70 -24.23
N GLY A 130 -12.63 -18.71 -23.44
CA GLY A 130 -12.03 -20.04 -23.46
C GLY A 130 -10.68 -20.10 -22.72
N GLY A 131 -10.24 -18.99 -22.14
CA GLY A 131 -9.02 -18.88 -21.33
C GLY A 131 -9.28 -18.90 -19.82
N GLU A 132 -10.51 -19.23 -19.40
CA GLU A 132 -10.87 -19.39 -17.99
C GLU A 132 -10.04 -20.50 -17.34
N GLN A 133 -9.36 -20.20 -16.23
CA GLN A 133 -8.57 -21.18 -15.48
C GLN A 133 -9.42 -21.92 -14.44
N VAL A 134 -10.57 -21.38 -14.07
CA VAL A 134 -11.50 -21.97 -13.11
C VAL A 134 -12.65 -22.63 -13.87
N ASP A 135 -12.84 -23.92 -13.63
CA ASP A 135 -13.95 -24.66 -14.23
C ASP A 135 -15.30 -24.05 -13.82
N PRO A 136 -16.28 -23.98 -14.74
CA PRO A 136 -17.62 -23.51 -14.41
C PRO A 136 -18.24 -24.36 -13.32
N LEU A 137 -18.92 -23.70 -12.36
CA LEU A 137 -19.60 -24.36 -11.25
C LEU A 137 -20.56 -25.44 -11.77
N ARG A 138 -20.29 -26.69 -11.39
CA ARG A 138 -21.09 -27.87 -11.78
C ARG A 138 -22.57 -27.78 -11.41
N TYR A 139 -22.92 -26.94 -10.41
CA TYR A 139 -24.29 -26.77 -9.90
C TYR A 139 -24.80 -25.32 -9.98
N GLY A 140 -24.15 -24.45 -10.78
CA GLY A 140 -24.40 -23.00 -10.79
C GLY A 140 -25.71 -22.51 -11.44
N GLN A 141 -26.58 -23.41 -11.90
CA GLN A 141 -27.90 -23.05 -12.44
C GLN A 141 -29.01 -23.77 -11.67
N ALA A 142 -29.18 -23.44 -10.39
CA ALA A 142 -30.50 -23.55 -9.79
C ALA A 142 -31.34 -22.39 -10.35
N LYS A 143 -31.98 -22.63 -11.50
CA LYS A 143 -33.00 -21.75 -12.06
C LYS A 143 -34.16 -21.73 -11.08
N VAL A 144 -34.27 -20.67 -10.27
CA VAL A 144 -35.44 -20.46 -9.42
C VAL A 144 -36.51 -19.89 -10.33
N ASP A 145 -37.32 -20.78 -10.91
CA ASP A 145 -38.54 -20.39 -11.61
C ASP A 145 -39.58 -20.03 -10.52
N ASN A 146 -39.96 -18.75 -10.46
CA ASN A 146 -41.13 -18.27 -9.72
C ASN A 146 -42.32 -18.12 -10.68
#